data_AF-A0A960MQY3-F1
#
_entry.id   AF-A0A960MQY3-F1
#
_cell.length_a   1.000
_cell.length_b   1.000
_cell.length_c   1.000
_cell.angle_alpha   90.00
_cell.angle_beta   90.00
_cell.angle_gamma   90.00
#
_symmetry.space_group_name_H-M   'P 1'
#
loop_
_entity.id
_entity.type
_entity.pdbx_description
1 polymer ?
#
loop_
_entity_poly.entity_id
_entity_poly.type
_entity_poly.pdbx_seq_one_letter_code
_entity_poly.pdbx_strand_id
1 'polypeptide(L)'
;MNLPKPSLLASSFSLAVAAALALPCAAGADEPINLFNGKDLTGWKGNPDLWSVQDGAIVGETTAEKPTKGNTFLVWQGGDVADFEITCTVRFKDNNSGVQYRSAFVDEANFVLAGYQADLHPSPNYFGMLYGEKMGKRGIIAQRGQRVEINAAGEV
;
A
#
# COMPACT_ATOMS: atom_id res chain seq x y z
N MET A 1 4.79 -38.41 -72.86
CA MET A 1 4.64 -37.09 -72.22
C MET A 1 3.86 -37.31 -70.93
N ASN A 2 4.50 -37.00 -69.81
CA ASN A 2 4.06 -37.27 -68.44
C ASN A 2 2.78 -36.50 -68.04
N LEU A 3 1.97 -37.10 -67.17
CA LEU A 3 1.65 -36.59 -65.83
C LEU A 3 0.84 -37.65 -65.06
N PRO A 4 1.28 -38.11 -63.87
CA PRO A 4 0.47 -38.96 -63.02
C PRO A 4 -0.63 -38.13 -62.31
N LYS A 5 -1.81 -38.74 -62.13
CA LYS A 5 -2.93 -38.19 -61.36
C LYS A 5 -2.55 -38.09 -59.88
N PRO A 6 -2.84 -36.97 -59.18
CA PRO A 6 -2.56 -36.88 -57.76
C PRO A 6 -3.51 -37.78 -56.97
N SER A 7 -2.94 -38.72 -56.21
CA SER A 7 -3.64 -39.48 -55.18
C SER A 7 -3.88 -38.59 -53.97
N LEU A 8 -5.14 -38.31 -53.64
CA LEU A 8 -5.51 -37.66 -52.39
C LEU A 8 -5.44 -38.69 -51.25
N LEU A 9 -4.30 -38.77 -50.58
CA LEU A 9 -4.22 -39.33 -49.24
C LEU A 9 -4.78 -38.29 -48.26
N ALA A 10 -6.01 -38.51 -47.81
CA ALA A 10 -6.56 -37.78 -46.67
C ALA A 10 -5.81 -38.20 -45.40
N SER A 11 -4.81 -37.41 -45.01
CA SER A 11 -4.19 -37.53 -43.70
C SER A 11 -5.13 -36.90 -42.67
N SER A 12 -5.77 -37.75 -41.88
CA SER A 12 -6.54 -37.35 -40.70
C SER A 12 -5.59 -36.78 -39.65
N PHE A 13 -5.47 -35.45 -39.58
CA PHE A 13 -4.84 -34.80 -38.45
C PHE A 13 -5.81 -34.83 -37.27
N SER A 14 -5.64 -35.78 -36.36
CA SER A 14 -6.29 -35.73 -35.04
C SER A 14 -5.71 -34.55 -34.26
N LEU A 15 -6.49 -33.46 -34.16
CA LEU A 15 -6.19 -32.34 -33.30
C LEU A 15 -6.38 -32.78 -31.84
N ALA A 16 -5.29 -33.15 -31.16
CA ALA A 16 -5.30 -33.33 -29.73
C ALA A 16 -5.45 -31.96 -29.07
N VAL A 17 -6.67 -31.60 -28.68
CA VAL A 17 -6.92 -30.43 -27.82
C VAL A 17 -6.38 -30.78 -26.44
N ALA A 18 -5.17 -30.31 -26.13
CA ALA A 18 -4.66 -30.30 -24.77
C ALA A 18 -5.49 -29.29 -23.98
N ALA A 19 -6.50 -29.77 -23.27
CA ALA A 19 -7.20 -28.98 -22.27
C ALA A 19 -6.21 -28.65 -21.16
N ALA A 20 -5.62 -27.45 -21.23
CA ALA A 20 -4.89 -26.88 -20.11
C ALA A 20 -5.89 -26.69 -18.97
N LEU A 21 -5.84 -27.59 -17.98
CA LEU A 21 -6.50 -27.40 -16.70
C LEU A 21 -5.89 -26.16 -16.07
N ALA A 22 -6.55 -25.01 -16.26
CA ALA A 22 -6.31 -23.82 -15.46
C ALA A 22 -6.68 -24.19 -14.03
N LEU A 23 -5.68 -24.58 -13.24
CA LEU A 23 -5.81 -24.64 -11.79
C LEU A 23 -6.29 -23.24 -11.35
N PRO A 24 -7.42 -23.13 -10.65
CA PRO A 24 -7.75 -21.88 -10.01
C PRO A 24 -6.60 -21.60 -9.04
N CYS A 25 -5.85 -20.52 -9.31
CA CYS A 25 -5.00 -19.90 -8.30
C CYS A 25 -5.96 -19.35 -7.25
N ALA A 26 -6.39 -20.20 -6.33
CA ALA A 26 -6.92 -19.74 -5.06
C ALA A 26 -5.73 -19.09 -4.37
N ALA A 27 -5.55 -17.80 -4.61
CA ALA A 27 -4.72 -16.96 -3.76
C ALA A 27 -5.31 -17.10 -2.36
N GLY A 28 -4.73 -18.00 -1.56
CA GLY A 28 -5.05 -18.09 -0.15
C GLY A 28 -4.68 -16.74 0.45
N ALA A 29 -5.67 -15.99 0.91
CA ALA A 29 -5.39 -14.83 1.74
C ALA A 29 -4.63 -15.35 2.97
N ASP A 30 -3.42 -14.85 3.20
CA ASP A 30 -2.67 -15.17 4.40
C ASP A 30 -3.50 -14.81 5.64
N GLU A 31 -3.36 -15.58 6.71
CA GLU A 31 -4.03 -15.29 7.98
C GLU A 31 -3.68 -13.87 8.45
N PRO A 32 -4.67 -13.04 8.84
CA PRO A 32 -4.40 -11.68 9.28
C PRO A 32 -3.45 -11.66 10.48
N ILE A 33 -2.39 -10.87 10.38
CA ILE A 33 -1.47 -10.65 11.49
C ILE A 33 -1.83 -9.36 12.24
N ASN A 34 -1.73 -9.39 13.56
CA ASN A 34 -1.85 -8.19 14.37
C ASN A 34 -0.52 -7.44 14.40
N LEU A 35 -0.44 -6.28 13.74
CA LEU A 35 0.78 -5.46 13.73
C LEU A 35 1.06 -4.79 15.08
N PHE A 36 0.04 -4.59 15.90
CA PHE A 36 0.15 -3.97 17.22
C PHE A 36 -0.33 -4.94 18.30
N ASN A 37 0.46 -5.05 19.38
CA ASN A 37 0.22 -6.00 20.46
C ASN A 37 -0.77 -5.49 21.54
N GLY A 38 -1.26 -4.26 21.42
CA GLY A 38 -2.20 -3.65 22.37
C GLY A 38 -1.58 -3.14 23.67
N LYS A 39 -0.25 -3.20 23.83
CA LYS A 39 0.43 -2.95 25.11
C LYS A 39 1.58 -1.95 24.99
N ASP A 40 2.42 -2.11 23.97
CA ASP A 40 3.62 -1.31 23.79
C ASP A 40 4.03 -1.23 22.31
N LEU A 41 5.07 -0.45 22.03
CA LEU A 41 5.58 -0.25 20.67
C LEU A 41 6.58 -1.33 20.24
N THR A 42 6.57 -2.53 20.82
CA THR A 42 7.41 -3.64 20.34
C THR A 42 7.11 -3.91 18.87
N GLY A 43 8.16 -3.94 18.04
CA GLY A 43 8.02 -4.07 16.59
C GLY A 43 7.76 -2.74 15.87
N TRP A 44 7.83 -1.61 16.55
CA TRP A 44 7.70 -0.27 15.97
C TRP A 44 8.88 0.62 16.36
N LYS A 45 9.26 1.57 15.50
CA LYS A 45 10.25 2.61 15.80
C LYS A 45 9.76 3.97 15.34
N GLY A 46 9.99 4.98 16.16
CA GLY A 46 9.64 6.37 15.89
C GLY A 46 10.25 7.26 16.96
N ASN A 47 9.99 8.56 16.88
CA ASN A 47 10.41 9.50 17.92
C ASN A 47 9.67 9.20 19.25
N PRO A 48 10.37 8.77 20.32
CA PRO A 48 9.73 8.41 21.59
C PRO A 48 9.10 9.59 22.32
N ASP A 49 9.43 10.84 21.96
CA ASP A 49 8.80 12.03 22.54
C ASP A 49 7.37 12.25 22.03
N LEU A 50 7.05 11.68 20.86
CA LEU A 50 5.79 11.90 20.14
C LEU A 50 4.89 10.65 20.09
N TRP A 51 5.48 9.46 20.21
CA TRP A 51 4.76 8.19 20.09
C TRP A 51 4.72 7.44 21.42
N SER A 52 3.52 7.04 21.81
CA SER A 52 3.26 6.28 23.04
C SER A 52 2.14 5.27 22.85
N VAL A 53 1.86 4.49 23.89
CA VAL A 53 0.64 3.66 23.97
C VAL A 53 -0.19 4.15 25.15
N GLN A 54 -1.47 4.41 24.90
CA GLN A 54 -2.44 4.83 25.91
C GLN A 54 -3.74 4.05 25.70
N ASP A 55 -4.30 3.49 26.77
CA ASP A 55 -5.55 2.72 26.75
C ASP A 55 -5.61 1.63 25.67
N GLY A 56 -4.48 0.98 25.42
CA GLY A 56 -4.36 -0.08 24.41
C GLY A 56 -4.43 0.41 22.97
N ALA A 57 -4.14 1.68 22.71
CA ALA A 57 -4.01 2.28 21.38
C ALA A 57 -2.65 2.97 21.20
N ILE A 58 -2.11 2.93 19.97
CA ILE A 58 -0.97 3.77 19.61
C ILE A 58 -1.44 5.22 19.55
N VAL A 59 -0.72 6.11 20.24
CA VAL A 59 -1.00 7.55 20.28
C VAL A 59 0.22 8.31 19.75
N GLY A 60 0.01 9.04 18.66
CA GLY A 60 0.92 10.07 18.18
C GLY A 60 0.38 11.44 18.57
N GLU A 61 1.19 12.23 19.27
CA GLU A 61 0.77 13.54 19.76
C GLU A 61 1.88 14.58 19.62
N THR A 62 1.50 15.78 19.22
CA THR A 62 2.35 16.97 19.28
C THR A 62 1.69 18.00 20.19
N THR A 63 2.44 18.60 21.11
CA THR A 63 1.96 19.66 21.98
C THR A 63 2.75 20.95 21.75
N ALA A 64 2.37 22.05 22.42
CA ALA A 64 3.17 23.28 22.37
C ALA A 64 4.57 23.08 22.98
N GLU A 65 4.69 22.22 24.00
CA GLU A 65 5.93 21.86 24.67
C GLU A 65 6.74 20.82 23.89
N LYS A 66 6.05 19.96 23.14
CA LYS A 66 6.64 18.92 22.28
C LYS A 66 6.18 19.08 20.83
N PRO A 67 6.58 20.18 20.15
CA PRO A 67 6.22 20.38 18.76
C PRO A 67 7.04 19.43 17.88
N THR A 68 6.50 19.10 16.70
CA THR A 68 7.31 18.54 15.63
C THR A 68 7.80 19.64 14.68
N LYS A 69 9.01 19.47 14.11
CA LYS A 69 9.59 20.39 13.11
C LYS A 69 9.22 20.01 11.67
N GLY A 70 8.49 18.91 11.50
CA GLY A 70 8.04 18.39 10.21
C GLY A 70 7.35 17.03 10.38
N ASN A 71 7.01 16.40 9.26
CA ASN A 71 6.42 15.07 9.30
C ASN A 71 7.44 14.05 9.81
N THR A 72 7.02 13.23 10.78
CA THR A 72 7.76 12.12 11.37
C THR A 72 6.81 10.96 11.55
N PHE A 73 7.31 9.74 11.40
CA PHE A 73 6.48 8.54 11.33
C PHE A 73 6.83 7.53 12.41
N LEU A 74 5.84 6.74 12.82
CA LEU A 74 6.04 5.49 13.54
C LEU A 74 6.07 4.35 12.52
N VAL A 75 7.17 3.62 12.47
CA VAL A 75 7.50 2.66 11.41
C VAL A 75 7.51 1.25 11.97
N TRP A 76 6.65 0.38 11.43
CA TRP A 76 6.66 -1.04 11.76
C TRP A 76 7.96 -1.70 11.29
N GLN A 77 8.50 -2.62 12.09
CA GLN A 77 9.84 -3.19 11.92
C GLN A 77 9.81 -4.63 11.39
N GLY A 78 8.66 -5.13 10.95
CA GLY A 78 8.52 -6.49 10.41
C GLY A 78 9.03 -6.65 8.97
N GLY A 79 9.58 -5.60 8.37
CA GLY A 79 10.14 -5.61 7.02
C GLY A 79 9.14 -5.16 5.95
N ASP A 80 9.53 -5.36 4.70
CA ASP A 80 8.75 -4.93 3.54
C ASP A 80 7.61 -5.91 3.25
N VAL A 81 6.44 -5.35 2.91
CA VAL A 81 5.26 -6.10 2.47
C VAL A 81 4.88 -5.69 1.04
N ALA A 82 4.51 -6.67 0.22
CA ALA A 82 4.18 -6.43 -1.19
C ALA A 82 2.67 -6.19 -1.38
N ASP A 83 1.90 -7.27 -1.47
CA ASP A 83 0.45 -7.26 -1.53
C ASP A 83 -0.10 -7.55 -0.14
N PHE A 84 -0.99 -6.68 0.34
CA PHE A 84 -1.54 -6.77 1.68
C PHE A 84 -2.90 -6.09 1.74
N GLU A 85 -3.68 -6.50 2.74
CA GLU A 85 -4.82 -5.74 3.24
C GLU A 85 -4.50 -5.26 4.65
N ILE A 86 -4.72 -3.97 4.91
CA ILE A 86 -4.56 -3.39 6.25
C ILE A 86 -5.90 -2.85 6.73
N THR A 87 -6.31 -3.30 7.91
CA THR A 87 -7.45 -2.74 8.63
C THR A 87 -6.98 -2.13 9.93
N CYS A 88 -7.39 -0.89 10.18
CA CYS A 88 -7.16 -0.22 11.46
C CYS A 88 -8.35 0.66 11.83
N THR A 89 -8.55 0.88 13.12
CA THR A 89 -9.47 1.90 13.63
C THR A 89 -8.65 3.09 14.07
N VAL A 90 -9.08 4.28 13.67
CA VAL A 90 -8.34 5.53 13.91
C VAL A 90 -9.23 6.54 14.62
N ARG A 91 -8.59 7.37 15.42
CA ARG A 91 -9.18 8.57 16.02
C ARG A 91 -8.14 9.68 15.91
N PHE A 92 -8.58 10.86 15.53
CA PHE A 92 -7.75 12.05 15.44
C PHE A 92 -8.55 13.26 15.91
N LYS A 93 -7.84 14.30 16.33
CA LYS A 93 -8.40 15.54 16.84
C LYS A 93 -7.56 16.71 16.34
N ASP A 94 -8.21 17.84 16.10
CA ASP A 94 -7.63 19.14 15.75
C ASP A 94 -6.99 19.21 14.35
N ASN A 95 -6.01 18.36 14.04
CA ASN A 95 -5.28 18.39 12.77
C ASN A 95 -5.22 17.00 12.10
N ASN A 96 -4.47 16.90 10.99
CA ASN A 96 -4.36 15.71 10.17
C ASN A 96 -3.23 14.77 10.60
N SER A 97 -3.35 13.51 10.17
CA SER A 97 -2.34 12.46 10.25
C SER A 97 -2.42 11.60 8.98
N GLY A 98 -1.80 10.42 8.96
CA GLY A 98 -1.85 9.53 7.80
C GLY A 98 -1.27 8.15 8.09
N VAL A 99 -1.76 7.14 7.36
CA VAL A 99 -1.15 5.81 7.32
C VAL A 99 -0.30 5.73 6.06
N GLN A 100 1.01 5.73 6.24
CA GLN A 100 1.98 5.52 5.17
C GLN A 100 2.07 4.04 4.80
N TYR A 101 2.26 3.75 3.52
CA TYR A 101 2.49 2.41 3.03
C TYR A 101 3.35 2.41 1.75
N ARG A 102 4.08 1.31 1.54
CA ARG A 102 5.07 1.19 0.45
C ARG A 102 6.02 2.39 0.43
N SER A 103 6.47 2.79 1.62
CA SER A 103 7.28 3.98 1.84
C SER A 103 8.74 3.63 2.09
N ALA A 104 9.63 4.59 1.84
CA ALA A 104 11.06 4.48 2.10
C ALA A 104 11.54 5.63 2.97
N PHE A 105 12.57 5.39 3.79
CA PHE A 105 13.23 6.46 4.53
C PHE A 105 13.93 7.43 3.58
N VAL A 106 13.72 8.72 3.82
CA VAL A 106 14.53 9.80 3.23
C VAL A 106 15.40 10.49 4.28
N ASP A 107 15.05 10.34 5.55
CA ASP A 107 15.88 10.67 6.71
C ASP A 107 15.48 9.74 7.86
N GLU A 108 16.24 8.66 8.03
CA GLU A 108 15.97 7.63 9.05
C GLU A 108 16.14 8.17 10.48
N ALA A 109 17.11 9.07 10.70
CA ALA A 109 17.40 9.61 12.02
C ALA A 109 16.23 10.44 12.57
N ASN A 110 15.48 11.10 11.69
CA ASN A 110 14.29 11.88 12.05
C ASN A 110 12.97 11.19 11.68
N PHE A 111 13.01 9.90 11.32
CA PHE A 111 11.86 9.11 10.90
C PHE A 111 11.02 9.78 9.80
N VAL A 112 11.68 10.34 8.80
CA VAL A 112 11.02 10.97 7.65
C VAL A 112 10.95 9.97 6.50
N LEU A 113 9.73 9.77 5.99
CA LEU A 113 9.45 8.85 4.90
C LEU A 113 9.04 9.59 3.63
N ALA A 114 9.23 8.95 2.49
CA ALA A 114 8.55 9.26 1.24
C ALA A 114 7.75 8.03 0.79
N GLY A 115 6.55 8.23 0.22
CA GLY A 115 5.70 7.13 -0.23
C GLY A 115 4.23 7.49 -0.30
N TYR A 116 3.38 6.48 -0.39
CA TYR A 116 1.93 6.67 -0.45
C TYR A 116 1.35 6.78 0.96
N GLN A 117 0.38 7.69 1.11
CA GLN A 117 -0.37 7.90 2.34
C GLN A 117 -1.86 7.72 2.08
N ALA A 118 -2.53 7.00 2.98
CA ALA A 118 -3.95 7.19 3.21
C ALA A 118 -4.11 8.29 4.27
N ASP A 119 -4.57 9.46 3.85
CA ASP A 119 -4.60 10.63 4.73
C ASP A 119 -5.74 10.54 5.76
N LEU A 120 -5.47 10.94 7.00
CA LEU A 120 -6.43 10.96 8.09
C LEU A 120 -6.72 12.41 8.46
N HIS A 121 -7.74 12.98 7.83
CA HIS A 121 -8.00 14.42 7.87
C HIS A 121 -9.43 14.74 8.34
N PRO A 122 -9.67 15.83 9.11
CA PRO A 122 -11.01 16.25 9.54
C PRO A 122 -11.99 16.56 8.41
N SER A 123 -11.50 17.18 7.33
CA SER A 123 -12.25 17.34 6.08
C SER A 123 -12.59 15.99 5.43
N PRO A 124 -13.88 15.70 5.16
CA PRO A 124 -14.33 14.45 4.54
C PRO A 124 -13.71 14.16 3.17
N ASN A 125 -13.36 15.18 2.39
CA ASN A 125 -12.76 15.02 1.06
C ASN A 125 -11.34 14.44 1.14
N TYR A 126 -10.65 14.64 2.26
CA TYR A 126 -9.26 14.25 2.46
C TYR A 126 -9.14 12.99 3.33
N PHE A 127 -10.19 12.60 4.07
CA PHE A 127 -10.18 11.35 4.81
C PHE A 127 -10.14 10.13 3.87
N GLY A 128 -9.05 9.36 3.93
CA GLY A 128 -8.77 8.22 3.04
C GLY A 128 -8.29 8.63 1.65
N MET A 129 -7.94 9.91 1.44
CA MET A 129 -7.34 10.39 0.20
C MET A 129 -5.97 9.75 -0.02
N LEU A 130 -5.63 9.47 -1.28
CA LEU A 130 -4.29 9.06 -1.69
C LEU A 130 -3.39 10.28 -1.82
N TYR A 131 -2.37 10.37 -0.97
CA TYR A 131 -1.33 11.41 -1.01
C TYR A 131 0.04 10.82 -1.31
N GLY A 132 0.86 11.53 -2.07
CA GLY A 132 2.26 11.17 -2.35
C GLY A 132 3.22 11.99 -1.48
N GLU A 133 3.50 11.51 -0.27
CA GLU A 133 4.42 12.15 0.68
C GLU A 133 5.84 12.19 0.10
N LYS A 134 6.37 13.40 -0.07
CA LYS A 134 7.72 13.67 -0.61
C LYS A 134 8.03 12.98 -1.94
N MET A 135 7.01 12.64 -2.73
CA MET A 135 7.15 12.06 -4.08
C MET A 135 7.25 13.15 -5.16
N GLY A 136 7.98 14.23 -4.90
CA GLY A 136 8.08 15.40 -5.78
C GLY A 136 6.82 16.26 -5.78
N LYS A 137 6.26 16.57 -6.96
CA LYS A 137 5.09 17.45 -7.11
C LYS A 137 3.74 16.74 -6.94
N ARG A 138 3.71 15.45 -6.58
CA ARG A 138 2.48 14.65 -6.60
C ARG A 138 1.43 15.12 -5.59
N GLY A 139 1.81 15.39 -4.34
CA GLY A 139 0.88 15.89 -3.32
C GLY A 139 -0.42 15.05 -3.28
N ILE A 140 -1.57 15.71 -3.39
CA ILE A 140 -2.87 15.05 -3.50
C ILE A 140 -2.98 14.34 -4.85
N ILE A 141 -3.06 13.01 -4.83
CA ILE A 141 -3.20 12.18 -6.04
C ILE A 141 -4.67 11.90 -6.35
N ALA A 142 -5.46 11.50 -5.35
CA ALA A 142 -6.89 11.23 -5.51
C ALA A 142 -7.64 11.47 -4.20
N GLN A 143 -8.65 12.34 -4.22
CA GLN A 143 -9.52 12.59 -3.07
C GLN A 143 -10.40 11.38 -2.77
N ARG A 144 -11.04 11.42 -1.60
CA ARG A 144 -11.97 10.35 -1.18
C ARG A 144 -13.02 10.08 -2.26
N GLY A 145 -13.12 8.82 -2.69
CA GLY A 145 -14.09 8.36 -3.68
C GLY A 145 -13.72 8.68 -5.13
N GLN A 146 -12.60 9.36 -5.38
CA GLN A 146 -12.09 9.56 -6.74
C GLN A 146 -11.33 8.33 -7.21
N ARG A 147 -11.45 8.08 -8.52
CA ARG A 147 -10.58 7.17 -9.26
C ARG A 147 -9.77 8.00 -10.23
N VAL A 148 -8.46 7.77 -10.24
CA VAL A 148 -7.53 8.39 -11.18
C VAL A 148 -6.75 7.31 -11.89
N GLU A 149 -6.41 7.55 -13.14
CA GLU A 149 -5.45 6.76 -13.89
C GLU A 149 -4.24 7.66 -14.14
N ILE A 150 -3.04 7.14 -13.91
CA ILE A 150 -1.81 7.92 -14.08
C ILE A 150 -0.97 7.23 -15.13
N ASN A 151 -0.63 7.95 -16.19
CA ASN A 151 0.19 7.40 -17.26
C ASN A 151 1.66 7.22 -16.81
N ALA A 152 2.48 6.59 -17.65
CA ALA A 152 3.90 6.38 -17.36
C ALA A 152 4.71 7.68 -17.18
N ALA A 153 4.21 8.82 -17.70
CA ALA A 153 4.80 10.13 -17.52
C ALA A 153 4.40 10.80 -16.19
N GLY A 154 3.48 10.22 -15.43
CA GLY A 154 3.01 10.75 -14.15
C GLY A 154 1.87 11.76 -14.27
N GLU A 155 1.16 11.78 -15.40
CA GLU A 155 0.03 12.68 -15.66
C GLU A 155 -1.30 11.97 -15.40
N VAL A 156 -2.27 12.69 -14.84
CA VAL A 156 -3.64 12.25 -14.54
C VAL A 156 -4.57 12.52 -15.73
#